data_AF-A0A7C8YI90-F1
#
_entry.id   AF-A0A7C8YI90-F1
#
_cell.length_a   1.000
_cell.length_b   1.000
_cell.length_c   1.000
_cell.angle_alpha   90.00
_cell.angle_beta   90.00
_cell.angle_gamma   90.00
#
_symmetry.space_group_name_H-M   'P 1'
#
loop_
_entity.id
_entity.type
_entity.pdbx_description
1 polymer ?
#
loop_
_entity_poly.entity_id
_entity_poly.type
_entity_poly.pdbx_seq_one_letter_code
_entity_poly.pdbx_strand_id
1 'polypeptide(L)'
;DVIATEWLKNHGPGDRTLTQGLKGDPTYLVVEKDRTLATYGINAVCTHLGCVVPWNAAENKFICPCHGSQYNNQGKVVRGPAPLSLALAHCNVDDGKVIFVPWTE
;
A
#
# COMPACT_ATOMS: atom_id res chain seq x y z
N ASP A 1 9.14 1.72 13.90
CA ASP A 1 9.16 0.38 13.29
C ASP A 1 7.82 -0.30 13.43
N VAL A 2 7.43 -1.09 12.43
CA VAL A 2 6.22 -1.92 12.48
C VAL A 2 6.61 -3.34 12.88
N ILE A 3 6.06 -3.84 13.99
CA ILE A 3 6.27 -5.21 14.47
C ILE A 3 5.17 -6.10 13.90
N ALA A 4 5.53 -7.11 13.10
CA ALA A 4 4.56 -7.90 12.33
C ALA A 4 3.53 -8.61 13.22
N THR A 5 3.97 -9.21 14.33
CA THR A 5 3.08 -9.94 15.25
C THR A 5 2.10 -9.02 15.96
N GLU A 6 2.53 -7.83 16.37
CA GLU A 6 1.64 -6.84 17.00
C GLU A 6 0.70 -6.20 15.98
N TRP A 7 1.18 -5.97 14.76
CA TRP A 7 0.38 -5.45 13.67
C TRP A 7 -0.81 -6.36 13.36
N LEU A 8 -0.58 -7.67 13.24
CA LEU A 8 -1.60 -8.67 12.91
C LEU A 8 -2.61 -8.93 14.03
N LYS A 9 -2.34 -8.50 15.27
CA LYS A 9 -3.35 -8.52 16.34
C LYS A 9 -4.38 -7.40 16.18
N ASN A 10 -3.94 -6.26 15.64
CA ASN A 10 -4.72 -5.02 15.59
C ASN A 10 -5.34 -4.76 14.21
N HIS A 11 -4.86 -5.43 13.16
CA HIS A 11 -5.33 -5.27 11.78
C HIS A 11 -5.82 -6.61 11.23
N GLY A 12 -7.09 -6.65 10.80
CA GLY A 12 -7.74 -7.86 10.32
C GLY A 12 -7.51 -8.15 8.83
N PRO A 13 -8.01 -9.29 8.32
CA PRO A 13 -7.97 -9.64 6.91
C PRO A 13 -8.53 -8.54 5.98
N GLY A 14 -7.79 -8.22 4.92
CA GLY A 14 -8.15 -7.18 3.95
C GLY A 14 -7.83 -5.75 4.41
N ASP A 15 -7.29 -5.58 5.61
CA ASP A 15 -6.84 -4.28 6.11
C ASP A 15 -5.73 -3.69 5.23
N ARG A 16 -5.77 -2.37 5.07
CA ARG A 16 -4.81 -1.58 4.32
C ARG A 16 -4.55 -0.30 5.07
N THR A 17 -3.46 -0.28 5.81
CA THR A 17 -3.09 0.85 6.68
C THR A 17 -1.74 1.42 6.27
N LEU A 18 -1.64 2.74 6.33
CA LEU A 18 -0.42 3.47 5.94
C LEU A 18 0.68 3.28 6.99
N THR A 19 1.89 3.09 6.49
CA THR A 19 3.13 3.03 7.25
C THR A 19 4.17 3.93 6.58
N GLN A 20 5.28 4.20 7.27
CA GLN A 20 6.43 4.83 6.64
C GLN A 20 7.21 3.78 5.85
N GLY A 21 7.34 3.97 4.54
CA GLY A 21 8.04 3.06 3.63
C GLY A 21 9.42 3.57 3.21
N LEU A 22 9.84 3.15 2.02
CA LEU A 22 11.12 3.54 1.42
C LEU A 22 11.22 5.06 1.31
N LYS A 23 12.37 5.62 1.69
CA LYS A 23 12.65 7.07 1.65
C LYS A 23 11.65 7.94 2.43
N GLY A 24 10.85 7.34 3.31
CA GLY A 24 9.82 8.04 4.09
C GLY A 24 8.47 8.15 3.41
N ASP A 25 8.28 7.60 2.20
CA ASP A 25 7.01 7.66 1.50
C ASP A 25 5.91 6.86 2.24
N PRO A 26 4.67 7.37 2.27
CA PRO A 26 3.55 6.63 2.84
C PRO A 26 3.29 5.36 2.00
N THR A 27 3.39 4.20 2.64
CA THR A 27 3.26 2.89 1.98
C THR A 27 2.22 2.06 2.71
N TYR A 28 1.24 1.54 1.96
CA TYR A 28 0.25 0.62 2.49
C TYR A 28 0.89 -0.72 2.82
N LEU A 29 0.71 -1.14 4.07
CA LEU A 29 0.88 -2.52 4.50
C LEU A 29 -0.47 -3.23 4.39
N VAL A 30 -0.50 -4.37 3.70
CA VAL A 30 -1.72 -5.11 3.38
C VAL A 30 -1.77 -6.39 4.20
N VAL A 31 -2.90 -6.66 4.84
CA VAL A 31 -3.17 -7.94 5.49
C VAL A 31 -4.02 -8.80 4.57
N GLU A 32 -3.51 -9.97 4.21
CA GLU A 32 -4.18 -10.93 3.34
C GLU A 32 -5.32 -11.67 4.06
N LYS A 33 -6.12 -12.40 3.27
CA LYS A 33 -7.31 -13.11 3.79
C LYS A 33 -6.99 -14.14 4.86
N ASP A 34 -5.82 -14.77 4.76
CA ASP A 34 -5.32 -15.80 5.67
C ASP A 34 -4.64 -15.23 6.92
N ARG A 35 -4.76 -13.92 7.16
CA ARG A 35 -4.12 -13.18 8.27
C ARG A 35 -2.59 -13.15 8.19
N THR A 36 -2.04 -13.23 6.98
CA THR A 36 -0.63 -12.95 6.73
C THR A 36 -0.43 -11.55 6.18
N LEU A 37 0.80 -11.02 6.23
CA LEU A 37 1.13 -9.80 5.51
C LEU A 37 1.37 -10.14 4.03
N ALA A 38 0.88 -9.29 3.13
CA ALA A 38 1.22 -9.39 1.73
C ALA A 38 2.74 -9.25 1.52
N THR A 39 3.28 -9.92 0.50
CA THR A 39 4.71 -9.82 0.14
C THR A 39 5.07 -8.52 -0.57
N TYR A 40 4.12 -7.59 -0.68
CA TYR A 40 4.29 -6.29 -1.30
C TYR A 40 3.66 -5.18 -0.45
N GLY A 41 4.29 -4.01 -0.47
CA GLY A 41 3.70 -2.75 -0.04
C GLY A 41 3.31 -1.91 -1.26
N ILE A 42 2.26 -1.11 -1.12
CA ILE A 42 1.80 -0.19 -2.19
C ILE A 42 2.14 1.24 -1.79
N ASN A 43 3.00 1.92 -2.54
CA ASN A 43 3.30 3.33 -2.31
C ASN A 43 2.03 4.16 -2.57
N ALA A 44 1.60 4.94 -1.59
CA ALA A 44 0.36 5.70 -1.65
C ALA A 44 0.50 7.04 -2.38
N VAL A 45 1.69 7.41 -2.86
CA VAL A 45 1.93 8.65 -3.60
C VAL A 45 1.34 8.56 -5.00
N CYS A 46 0.35 9.40 -5.28
CA CYS A 46 -0.30 9.47 -6.58
C CYS A 46 0.69 9.85 -7.68
N THR A 47 0.75 9.06 -8.75
CA THR A 47 1.67 9.27 -9.88
C THR A 47 1.30 10.46 -10.77
N HIS A 48 0.19 11.15 -10.47
CA HIS A 48 -0.16 12.42 -11.12
C HIS A 48 0.69 13.57 -10.58
N LEU A 49 0.43 14.01 -9.34
CA LEU A 49 1.07 15.17 -8.71
C LEU A 49 1.42 14.94 -7.23
N GLY A 50 1.47 13.69 -6.78
CA GLY A 50 2.06 13.33 -5.47
C GLY A 50 1.14 13.35 -4.25
N CYS A 51 -0.17 13.58 -4.39
CA CYS A 51 -1.11 13.43 -3.26
C CYS A 51 -1.09 12.00 -2.69
N VAL A 52 -1.27 11.84 -1.38
CA VAL A 52 -1.49 10.52 -0.77
C VAL A 52 -2.87 10.00 -1.15
N VAL A 53 -2.94 8.80 -1.72
CA VAL A 53 -4.17 8.19 -2.22
C VAL A 53 -4.79 7.30 -1.14
N PRO A 54 -5.97 7.61 -0.60
CA PRO A 54 -6.64 6.78 0.39
C PRO A 54 -7.21 5.49 -0.23
N TRP A 55 -7.33 4.45 0.60
CA TRP A 55 -8.08 3.23 0.29
C TRP A 55 -9.58 3.46 0.49
N ASN A 56 -10.38 3.18 -0.54
CA ASN A 56 -11.83 3.11 -0.46
C ASN A 56 -12.26 1.63 -0.43
N ALA A 57 -12.60 1.15 0.76
CA ALA A 57 -13.01 -0.24 0.99
C ALA A 57 -14.35 -0.59 0.31
N ALA A 58 -15.28 0.37 0.20
CA ALA A 58 -16.59 0.13 -0.39
C ALA A 58 -16.50 -0.17 -1.90
N GLU A 59 -15.56 0.48 -2.59
CA GLU A 59 -15.30 0.26 -4.02
C GLU A 59 -14.14 -0.68 -4.31
N ASN A 60 -13.41 -1.15 -3.27
CA ASN A 60 -12.20 -1.96 -3.40
C ASN A 60 -11.15 -1.32 -4.35
N LYS A 61 -10.92 -0.01 -4.16
CA LYS A 61 -10.02 0.83 -4.98
C LYS A 61 -9.27 1.85 -4.14
N PHE A 62 -8.15 2.32 -4.66
CA PHE A 62 -7.55 3.57 -4.22
C PHE A 62 -8.10 4.72 -5.07
N ILE A 63 -8.61 5.78 -4.44
CA ILE A 63 -9.25 6.90 -5.13
C ILE A 63 -8.61 8.20 -4.69
N CYS A 64 -7.88 8.84 -5.59
CA CYS A 64 -7.14 10.07 -5.29
C CYS A 64 -8.13 11.24 -5.14
N PRO A 65 -8.21 11.90 -3.97
CA PRO A 65 -9.17 12.97 -3.73
C PRO A 65 -8.84 14.25 -4.51
N CYS A 66 -7.58 14.41 -4.95
CA CYS A 66 -7.13 15.62 -5.61
C CYS A 66 -7.73 15.78 -7.02
N HIS A 67 -7.71 14.71 -7.83
CA HIS A 67 -8.12 14.77 -9.25
C HIS A 67 -8.89 13.53 -9.73
N GLY A 68 -9.24 12.60 -8.83
CA GLY A 68 -10.09 11.45 -9.15
C GLY A 68 -9.40 10.28 -9.85
N SER A 69 -8.06 10.25 -9.92
CA SER A 69 -7.32 9.06 -10.37
C SER A 69 -7.74 7.85 -9.54
N GLN A 70 -7.99 6.72 -10.19
CA GLN A 70 -8.36 5.48 -9.52
C GLN A 70 -7.36 4.38 -9.81
N TYR A 71 -7.08 3.58 -8.79
CA TYR A 71 -6.25 2.40 -8.87
C TYR A 71 -7.02 1.21 -8.31
N ASN A 72 -6.83 0.02 -8.87
CA ASN A 72 -7.44 -1.19 -8.33
C ASN A 72 -6.81 -1.58 -6.98
N ASN A 73 -7.29 -2.67 -6.38
CA ASN A 73 -6.78 -3.19 -5.11
C ASN A 73 -5.29 -3.64 -5.13
N GLN A 74 -4.64 -3.68 -6.28
CA GLN A 74 -3.20 -3.97 -6.42
C GLN A 74 -2.39 -2.71 -6.77
N GLY A 75 -3.01 -1.53 -6.79
CA GLY A 75 -2.36 -0.27 -7.15
C GLY A 75 -2.23 -0.03 -8.67
N LYS A 76 -2.77 -0.92 -9.51
CA LYS A 76 -2.80 -0.73 -10.96
C LYS A 76 -3.72 0.42 -11.33
N VAL A 77 -3.25 1.36 -12.15
CA VAL A 77 -4.08 2.47 -12.62
C VAL A 77 -5.26 1.94 -13.45
N VAL A 78 -6.46 2.41 -13.14
CA VAL A 78 -7.71 2.07 -13.87
C VAL A 78 -8.46 3.30 -14.36
N ARG A 79 -8.14 4.50 -13.84
CA ARG A 79 -8.69 5.77 -14.30
C ARG A 79 -7.68 6.89 -14.08
N GLY A 80 -7.45 7.71 -15.12
CA GLY A 80 -6.59 8.89 -15.06
C GLY A 80 -7.15 10.02 -14.19
N PRO A 81 -6.42 11.14 -14.04
CA PRO A 81 -5.30 11.59 -14.89
C PRO A 81 -3.92 10.97 -14.58
N ALA A 82 -3.80 10.15 -13.53
CA ALA A 82 -2.56 9.43 -13.25
C ALA A 82 -2.06 8.63 -14.48
N PRO A 83 -0.81 8.82 -14.92
CA PRO A 83 -0.29 8.14 -16.11
C PRO A 83 0.21 6.73 -15.81
N LEU A 84 0.52 6.43 -14.55
CA LEU A 84 1.18 5.19 -14.12
C LEU A 84 0.48 4.59 -12.90
N SER A 85 0.68 3.29 -12.70
CA SER A 85 0.26 2.58 -11.47
C SER A 85 1.06 3.04 -10.25
N LEU A 86 0.51 2.82 -9.06
CA LEU A 86 1.24 3.03 -7.81
C LEU A 86 2.46 2.11 -7.76
N ALA A 87 3.58 2.64 -7.26
CA ALA A 87 4.81 1.87 -7.13
C ALA A 87 4.68 0.79 -6.04
N LEU A 88 5.40 -0.30 -6.23
CA LEU A 88 5.48 -1.39 -5.26
C LEU A 88 6.84 -1.41 -4.55
N ALA A 89 6.84 -2.00 -3.37
CA ALA A 89 8.05 -2.44 -2.66
C ALA A 89 7.82 -3.88 -2.21
N HIS A 90 8.86 -4.72 -2.16
CA HIS A 90 8.75 -5.99 -1.46
C HIS A 90 8.55 -5.73 0.03
N CYS A 91 7.68 -6.51 0.66
CA CYS A 91 7.40 -6.46 2.09
C CYS A 91 7.90 -7.77 2.72
N ASN A 92 8.95 -7.66 3.52
CA ASN A 92 9.57 -8.78 4.21
C ASN A 92 9.41 -8.62 5.73
N VAL A 93 9.58 -9.71 6.45
CA VAL A 93 9.70 -9.69 7.92
C VAL A 93 11.10 -10.17 8.28
N ASP A 94 11.88 -9.29 8.89
CA ASP A 94 13.24 -9.57 9.39
C ASP A 94 13.29 -9.27 10.89
N ASP A 95 13.74 -10.25 11.68
CA ASP A 95 13.71 -10.21 13.15
C ASP A 95 12.35 -9.71 13.73
N GLY A 96 11.25 -10.17 13.13
CA GLY A 96 9.88 -9.81 13.51
C GLY A 96 9.43 -8.39 13.10
N LYS A 97 10.30 -7.60 12.47
CA LYS A 97 10.01 -6.25 11.96
C LYS A 97 9.68 -6.28 10.48
N VAL A 98 8.72 -5.46 10.07
CA VAL A 98 8.40 -5.26 8.65
C VAL A 98 9.47 -4.38 8.01
N ILE A 99 10.08 -4.88 6.93
CA ILE A 99 11.08 -4.19 6.13
C ILE A 99 10.59 -4.08 4.69
N PHE A 100 10.68 -2.88 4.12
CA PHE A 100 10.43 -2.66 2.69
C PHE A 100 11.73 -2.67 1.89
N VAL A 101 11.72 -3.32 0.73
CA VAL A 101 12.85 -3.40 -0.21
C VAL A 101 12.39 -2.94 -1.60
N PRO A 102 13.21 -2.21 -2.38
CA PRO A 102 12.83 -1.81 -3.73
C PRO A 102 12.40 -2.98 -4.61
N TRP A 103 11.30 -2.81 -5.36
CA TRP A 103 10.85 -3.75 -6.38
C TRP A 103 11.49 -3.38 -7.73
N THR A 104 12.32 -4.25 -8.29
CA THR A 104 13.14 -3.93 -9.49
C THR A 104 13.04 -4.94 -10.63
N GLU A 105 12.32 -6.04 -10.42
CA GLU A 105 12.00 -7.04 -11.44
C GLU A 105 10.75 -6.68 -12.26
#